data_AF-A0A8C9Y4Z8-F1
#
_entry.id   AF-A0A8C9Y4Z8-F1
#
_cell.length_a   1.000
_cell.length_b   1.000
_cell.length_c   1.000
_cell.angle_alpha   90.00
_cell.angle_beta   90.00
_cell.angle_gamma   90.00
#
_symmetry.space_group_name_H-M   'P 1'
#
loop_
_entity.id
_entity.type
_entity.pdbx_description
1 polymer ?
#
loop_
_entity_poly.entity_id
_entity_poly.type
_entity_poly.pdbx_seq_one_letter_code
_entity_poly.pdbx_strand_id
1 'polypeptide(L)'
;MARDGSQHLRRPPEVHDAYFKPYPGYYFTGDGAFRSDDGFYQITGRMDDVINVSGHRLGTAEIEDALDEHPAVPESAVIGIPHDIKGEVPFAFVVLKEEFSDDPPVVLQQLRELIATKIAKYAVPDHFLVVKRLPKTRSGKIMRRILRKVATETTGDLGDVSTLDDPSVVTEIMDAYELYRKQRGAEEKKKK
;
A
#
# COMPACT_ATOMS: atom_id res chain seq x y z
N MET A 1 -49.62 -19.94 -3.74
CA MET A 1 -48.90 -19.01 -4.64
C MET A 1 -47.42 -19.08 -4.29
N ALA A 2 -46.65 -19.86 -5.05
CA ALA A 2 -45.20 -19.93 -4.90
C ALA A 2 -44.59 -18.64 -5.46
N ARG A 3 -43.73 -17.98 -4.68
CA ARG A 3 -42.99 -16.81 -5.13
C ARG A 3 -41.87 -17.27 -6.06
N ASP A 4 -41.91 -16.76 -7.28
CA ASP A 4 -40.89 -16.91 -8.32
C ASP A 4 -39.52 -16.42 -7.78
N GLY A 5 -38.55 -17.35 -7.76
CA GLY A 5 -37.18 -17.15 -7.29
C GLY A 5 -36.23 -16.60 -8.37
N SER A 6 -36.74 -15.99 -9.43
CA SER A 6 -35.93 -15.47 -10.55
C SER A 6 -35.78 -13.94 -10.57
N GLN A 7 -35.71 -13.29 -9.40
CA GLN A 7 -35.11 -11.95 -9.34
C GLN A 7 -33.59 -12.09 -9.51
N HIS A 8 -33.15 -12.26 -10.76
CA HIS A 8 -31.78 -11.96 -11.14
C HIS A 8 -31.52 -10.52 -10.74
N LEU A 9 -30.72 -10.33 -9.70
CA LEU A 9 -30.11 -9.04 -9.37
C LEU A 9 -29.46 -8.56 -10.67
N ARG A 10 -30.07 -7.57 -11.35
CA ARG A 10 -29.47 -6.99 -12.56
C ARG A 10 -28.09 -6.51 -12.13
N ARG A 11 -27.04 -7.22 -12.57
CA ARG A 11 -25.67 -6.83 -12.27
C ARG A 11 -25.50 -5.42 -12.85
N PRO A 12 -25.11 -4.42 -12.06
CA PRO A 12 -24.82 -3.10 -12.59
C PRO A 12 -23.85 -3.24 -13.76
N PRO A 13 -24.03 -2.50 -14.87
CA PRO A 13 -23.10 -2.53 -16.01
C PRO A 13 -21.64 -2.35 -15.55
N GLU A 14 -21.43 -1.56 -14.50
CA GLU A 14 -20.16 -1.35 -13.80
C GLU A 14 -19.47 -2.64 -13.35
N VAL A 15 -20.23 -3.63 -12.86
CA VAL A 15 -19.69 -4.93 -12.43
C VAL A 15 -19.24 -5.73 -13.65
N HIS A 16 -20.05 -5.79 -14.70
CA HIS A 16 -19.65 -6.49 -15.93
C HIS A 16 -18.39 -5.86 -16.54
N ASP A 17 -18.36 -4.54 -16.59
CA ASP A 17 -17.27 -3.77 -17.16
C ASP A 17 -15.98 -3.91 -16.35
N ALA A 18 -16.06 -3.92 -15.02
CA ALA A 18 -14.88 -4.10 -14.18
C ALA A 18 -14.26 -5.50 -14.30
N TYR A 19 -15.07 -6.56 -14.44
CA TYR A 19 -14.59 -7.93 -14.31
C TYR A 19 -14.48 -8.72 -15.61
N PHE A 20 -15.16 -8.34 -16.70
CA PHE A 20 -15.21 -9.14 -17.94
C PHE A 20 -14.78 -8.39 -19.20
N LYS A 21 -14.75 -7.06 -19.19
CA LYS A 21 -14.17 -6.29 -20.31
C LYS A 21 -12.64 -6.33 -20.39
N PRO A 22 -11.86 -6.32 -19.28
CA PRO A 22 -10.41 -6.30 -19.37
C PRO A 22 -9.84 -7.50 -20.14
N TYR A 23 -10.45 -8.68 -19.98
CA TYR A 23 -10.07 -9.92 -20.66
C TYR A 23 -11.33 -10.65 -21.15
N PRO A 24 -11.80 -10.39 -22.38
CA PRO A 24 -13.02 -11.01 -22.91
C PRO A 24 -12.97 -12.55 -22.84
N GLY A 25 -14.02 -13.15 -22.29
CA GLY A 25 -14.12 -14.61 -22.09
C GLY A 25 -13.51 -15.13 -20.79
N TYR A 26 -12.89 -14.26 -19.98
CA TYR A 26 -12.28 -14.61 -18.69
C TYR A 26 -12.80 -13.69 -17.58
N TYR A 27 -12.79 -14.19 -16.34
CA TYR A 27 -13.05 -13.38 -15.16
C TYR A 27 -11.74 -12.73 -14.69
N PHE A 28 -11.69 -11.40 -14.69
CA PHE A 28 -10.55 -10.65 -14.18
C PHE A 28 -10.61 -10.57 -12.66
N THR A 29 -9.71 -11.25 -11.96
CA THR A 29 -9.63 -11.21 -10.49
C THR A 29 -9.12 -9.85 -9.97
N GLY A 30 -8.34 -9.15 -10.78
CA GLY A 30 -7.58 -7.97 -10.36
C GLY A 30 -6.32 -8.28 -9.57
N ASP A 31 -5.94 -9.56 -9.45
CA ASP A 31 -4.75 -9.99 -8.71
C ASP A 31 -3.64 -10.40 -9.68
N GLY A 32 -2.41 -9.95 -9.40
CA GLY A 32 -1.21 -10.44 -10.05
C GLY A 32 -0.80 -11.79 -9.47
N ALA A 33 -0.32 -12.70 -10.30
CA ALA A 33 0.19 -13.98 -9.85
C ALA A 33 1.38 -14.43 -10.69
N PHE A 34 2.34 -15.08 -10.02
CA PHE A 34 3.40 -15.86 -10.65
C PHE A 34 3.04 -17.34 -10.57
N ARG A 35 3.22 -18.07 -11.67
CA ARG A 35 3.06 -19.52 -11.70
C ARG A 35 4.43 -20.17 -11.84
N SER A 36 4.82 -20.99 -10.88
CA SER A 36 6.08 -21.75 -10.95
C SER A 36 5.99 -22.89 -11.97
N ASP A 37 7.14 -23.42 -12.36
CA ASP A 37 7.24 -24.58 -13.26
C ASP A 37 6.55 -25.82 -12.68
N ASP A 38 6.54 -25.95 -11.34
CA ASP A 38 5.82 -27.00 -10.61
C ASP A 38 4.30 -26.78 -10.54
N GLY A 39 3.80 -25.67 -11.10
CA GLY A 39 2.38 -25.37 -11.23
C GLY A 39 1.73 -24.67 -10.04
N PHE A 40 2.50 -24.27 -9.02
CA PHE A 40 2.01 -23.48 -7.89
C PHE A 40 1.80 -22.02 -8.29
N TYR A 41 0.77 -21.37 -7.74
CA TYR A 41 0.51 -19.95 -7.93
C TYR A 41 0.88 -19.17 -6.67
N GLN A 42 1.70 -18.14 -6.84
CA GLN A 42 1.98 -17.14 -5.83
C GLN A 42 1.27 -15.85 -6.22
N ILE A 43 0.35 -15.37 -5.38
CA ILE A 43 -0.33 -14.09 -5.58
C ILE A 43 0.64 -12.97 -5.21
N THR A 44 0.96 -12.10 -6.15
CA THR A 44 1.94 -11.00 -5.98
C THR A 44 1.28 -9.69 -5.52
N GLY A 45 -0.02 -9.73 -5.25
CA GLY A 45 -0.82 -8.60 -4.79
C GLY A 45 -1.83 -8.11 -5.84
N ARG A 46 -2.44 -6.97 -5.54
CA ARG A 46 -3.42 -6.30 -6.39
C ARG A 46 -2.72 -5.70 -7.62
N MET A 47 -3.26 -5.94 -8.81
CA MET A 47 -2.72 -5.33 -10.04
C MET A 47 -2.82 -3.81 -10.03
N ASP A 48 -3.80 -3.25 -9.31
CA ASP A 48 -3.97 -1.82 -9.09
C ASP A 48 -2.98 -1.22 -8.08
N ASP A 49 -2.24 -2.05 -7.34
CA ASP A 49 -1.20 -1.63 -6.39
C ASP A 49 0.23 -1.93 -6.92
N VAL A 50 0.40 -2.25 -8.20
CA VAL A 50 1.75 -2.41 -8.80
C VAL A 50 2.43 -1.04 -8.94
N ILE A 51 3.67 -0.94 -8.47
CA ILE A 51 4.51 0.26 -8.54
C ILE A 51 5.50 0.11 -9.70
N ASN A 52 5.63 1.13 -10.55
CA ASN A 52 6.59 1.14 -11.64
C ASN A 52 7.79 2.05 -11.33
N VAL A 53 8.88 1.44 -10.84
CA VAL A 53 10.11 2.15 -10.48
C VAL A 53 11.14 1.98 -11.59
N SER A 54 11.36 3.01 -12.40
CA SER A 54 12.33 3.01 -13.50
C SER A 54 12.16 1.84 -14.48
N GLY A 55 10.91 1.42 -14.74
CA GLY A 55 10.59 0.28 -15.61
C GLY A 55 10.49 -1.07 -14.88
N HIS A 56 10.88 -1.15 -13.61
CA HIS A 56 10.68 -2.34 -12.79
C HIS A 56 9.28 -2.35 -12.19
N ARG A 57 8.52 -3.41 -12.46
CA ARG A 57 7.18 -3.63 -11.88
C ARG A 57 7.31 -4.33 -10.54
N LEU A 58 6.95 -3.64 -9.47
CA LEU A 58 7.02 -4.14 -8.10
C LEU A 58 5.62 -4.28 -7.52
N GLY A 59 5.32 -5.45 -6.94
CA GLY A 59 4.12 -5.61 -6.13
C GLY A 59 4.32 -4.97 -4.77
N THR A 60 3.33 -4.25 -4.24
CA THR A 60 3.41 -3.71 -2.87
C THR A 60 3.55 -4.81 -1.83
N ALA A 61 2.86 -5.95 -2.05
CA ALA A 61 2.89 -7.10 -1.15
C ALA A 61 4.32 -7.65 -0.96
N GLU A 62 5.13 -7.67 -2.01
CA GLU A 62 6.52 -8.15 -1.93
C GLU A 62 7.35 -7.27 -0.97
N ILE A 63 7.16 -5.95 -1.04
CA ILE A 63 7.85 -5.01 -0.16
C ILE A 63 7.28 -5.11 1.26
N GLU A 64 5.96 -5.17 1.41
CA GLU A 64 5.28 -5.32 2.70
C GLU A 64 5.72 -6.60 3.44
N ASP A 65 5.73 -7.75 2.75
CA ASP A 65 6.17 -9.03 3.31
C ASP A 65 7.61 -8.95 3.82
N ALA A 66 8.50 -8.32 3.03
CA ALA A 66 9.89 -8.16 3.43
C ALA A 66 10.08 -7.16 4.59
N LEU A 67 9.21 -6.15 4.74
CA LEU A 67 9.21 -5.24 5.89
C LEU A 67 8.71 -5.95 7.16
N ASP A 68 7.63 -6.73 7.04
CA ASP A 68 6.94 -7.41 8.14
C ASP A 68 7.76 -8.57 8.73
N GLU A 69 8.81 -9.03 8.04
CA GLU A 69 9.79 -9.96 8.60
C GLU A 69 10.69 -9.33 9.67
N HIS A 70 10.77 -7.99 9.73
CA HIS A 70 11.56 -7.31 10.73
C HIS A 70 10.88 -7.40 12.12
N PRO A 71 11.56 -7.84 13.20
CA PRO A 71 10.92 -8.08 14.50
C PRO A 71 10.22 -6.85 15.12
N ALA A 72 10.67 -5.64 14.75
CA ALA A 72 10.09 -4.37 15.19
C ALA A 72 8.80 -3.97 14.46
N VAL A 73 8.50 -4.56 13.30
CA VAL A 73 7.40 -4.16 12.42
C VAL A 73 6.27 -5.18 12.52
N PRO A 74 5.19 -4.89 13.25
CA PRO A 74 4.02 -5.77 13.28
C PRO A 74 3.17 -5.68 12.02
N GLU A 75 3.18 -4.53 11.34
CA GLU A 75 2.46 -4.32 10.10
C GLU A 75 3.05 -3.16 9.29
N SER A 76 2.96 -3.29 7.97
CA SER A 76 3.31 -2.24 7.01
C SER A 76 2.29 -2.11 5.89
N ALA A 77 2.30 -0.96 5.23
CA ALA A 77 1.57 -0.74 3.99
C ALA A 77 2.43 0.07 3.02
N VAL A 78 2.47 -0.37 1.78
CA VAL A 78 3.26 0.28 0.73
C VAL A 78 2.32 0.78 -0.36
N ILE A 79 2.62 1.97 -0.88
CA ILE A 79 1.94 2.55 -2.04
C ILE A 79 2.97 3.11 -3.01
N GLY A 80 2.61 3.21 -4.29
CA GLY A 80 3.35 4.00 -5.26
C GLY A 80 2.98 5.47 -5.18
N ILE A 81 3.97 6.36 -5.23
CA ILE A 81 3.77 7.80 -5.44
C ILE A 81 4.52 8.27 -6.69
N PRO A 82 4.04 9.33 -7.37
CA PRO A 82 4.74 9.91 -8.52
C PRO A 82 6.15 10.40 -8.14
N HIS A 83 7.10 10.23 -9.04
CA HIS A 83 8.47 10.71 -8.91
C HIS A 83 8.99 11.18 -10.27
N ASP A 84 9.51 12.42 -10.34
CA ASP A 84 9.87 13.09 -11.60
C ASP A 84 10.84 12.28 -12.50
N ILE A 85 11.82 11.63 -11.90
CA ILE A 85 12.85 10.85 -12.62
C ILE A 85 12.49 9.36 -12.76
N LYS A 86 12.09 8.71 -11.67
CA LYS A 86 11.87 7.25 -11.61
C LYS A 86 10.47 6.83 -12.10
N GLY A 87 9.60 7.76 -12.44
CA GLY A 87 8.19 7.51 -12.74
C GLY A 87 7.37 7.38 -11.46
N GLU A 88 7.52 6.27 -10.76
CA GLU A 88 6.98 6.07 -9.40
C GLU A 88 8.07 5.61 -8.44
N VAL A 89 7.82 5.81 -7.14
CA VAL A 89 8.64 5.24 -6.06
C VAL A 89 7.76 4.67 -4.95
N PRO A 90 8.24 3.66 -4.21
CA PRO A 90 7.51 3.15 -3.06
C PRO A 90 7.56 4.13 -1.89
N PHE A 91 6.41 4.30 -1.25
CA PHE A 91 6.23 4.98 0.02
C PHE A 91 5.72 3.97 1.03
N ALA A 92 6.50 3.70 2.08
CA ALA A 92 6.16 2.75 3.13
C ALA A 92 5.60 3.46 4.37
N PHE A 93 4.44 3.03 4.82
CA PHE A 93 3.87 3.32 6.13
C PHE A 93 4.18 2.15 7.04
N VAL A 94 4.87 2.42 8.15
CA VAL A 94 5.39 1.39 9.04
C VAL A 94 4.84 1.62 10.43
N VAL A 95 4.23 0.60 11.01
CA VAL A 95 3.94 0.58 12.44
C VAL A 95 5.15 -0.03 13.14
N LEU A 96 5.53 0.50 14.30
CA LEU A 96 6.60 -0.05 15.12
C LEU A 96 6.03 -0.52 16.46
N LYS A 97 6.59 -1.60 17.01
CA LYS A 97 6.25 -2.02 18.38
C LYS A 97 6.74 -0.96 19.38
N GLU A 98 5.87 -0.57 20.31
CA GLU A 98 6.20 0.43 21.35
C GLU A 98 7.38 0.00 22.24
N GLU A 99 7.53 -1.31 22.44
CA GLU A 99 8.53 -1.91 23.34
C GLU A 99 9.85 -2.29 22.63
N PHE A 100 10.03 -1.91 21.35
CA PHE A 100 11.26 -2.25 20.65
C PHE A 100 12.43 -1.38 21.14
N SER A 101 13.59 -2.00 21.35
CA SER A 101 14.75 -1.37 22.00
C SER A 101 15.44 -0.29 21.18
N ASP A 102 15.34 -0.37 19.85
CA ASP A 102 16.07 0.50 18.94
C ASP A 102 15.27 1.77 18.61
N ASP A 103 15.96 2.90 18.52
CA ASP A 103 15.35 4.15 18.09
C ASP A 103 14.77 4.02 16.66
N PRO A 104 13.64 4.67 16.34
CA PRO A 104 13.01 4.55 15.03
C PRO A 104 13.95 4.79 13.82
N PRO A 105 14.87 5.78 13.82
CA PRO A 105 15.80 5.97 12.71
C PRO A 105 16.73 4.77 12.46
N VAL A 106 17.13 4.05 13.52
CA VAL A 106 17.96 2.83 13.41
C VAL A 106 17.16 1.72 12.77
N VAL A 107 15.93 1.50 13.22
CA VAL A 107 15.02 0.51 12.63
C VAL A 107 14.77 0.82 11.15
N LEU A 108 14.50 2.08 10.81
CA LEU A 108 14.29 2.48 9.40
C LEU A 108 15.53 2.26 8.52
N GLN A 109 16.74 2.31 9.07
CA GLN A 109 17.96 1.95 8.34
C GLN A 109 18.05 0.43 8.11
N GLN A 110 17.76 -0.37 9.15
CA GLN A 110 17.69 -1.84 9.06
C GLN A 110 16.65 -2.28 8.00
N LEU A 111 15.48 -1.64 7.97
CA LEU A 111 14.44 -1.93 6.97
C LEU A 111 14.91 -1.65 5.54
N ARG A 112 15.65 -0.56 5.30
CA ARG A 112 16.20 -0.28 3.97
C ARG A 112 17.18 -1.35 3.52
N GLU A 113 18.04 -1.80 4.42
CA GLU A 113 19.02 -2.86 4.16
C GLU A 113 18.33 -4.20 3.90
N LEU A 114 17.29 -4.51 4.66
CA LEU A 114 16.48 -5.72 4.50
C LEU A 114 15.86 -5.77 3.10
N ILE A 115 15.19 -4.70 2.66
CA ILE A 115 14.60 -4.62 1.32
C ILE A 115 15.66 -4.69 0.22
N ALA A 116 16.77 -3.97 0.38
CA ALA A 116 17.85 -3.98 -0.60
C ALA A 116 18.45 -5.38 -0.79
N THR A 117 18.47 -6.17 0.28
CA THR A 117 19.04 -7.54 0.31
C THR A 117 18.05 -8.57 -0.21
N LYS A 118 16.78 -8.48 0.19
CA LYS A 118 15.75 -9.48 -0.14
C LYS A 118 15.17 -9.33 -1.54
N ILE A 119 14.95 -8.09 -1.98
CA ILE A 119 14.27 -7.79 -3.23
C ILE A 119 15.29 -7.21 -4.20
N ALA A 120 15.62 -5.92 -4.03
CA ALA A 120 16.62 -5.21 -4.79
C ALA A 120 16.79 -3.79 -4.27
N LYS A 121 17.91 -3.14 -4.64
CA LYS A 121 18.15 -1.71 -4.34
C LYS A 121 17.08 -0.77 -4.90
N TYR A 122 16.49 -1.09 -6.06
CA TYR A 122 15.44 -0.25 -6.67
C TYR A 122 14.07 -0.42 -6.00
N ALA A 123 13.87 -1.47 -5.18
CA ALA A 123 12.65 -1.71 -4.45
C ALA A 123 12.63 -1.02 -3.07
N VAL A 124 13.76 -0.47 -2.63
CA VAL A 124 13.85 0.25 -1.35
C VAL A 124 12.93 1.48 -1.41
N PRO A 125 11.98 1.63 -0.47
CA PRO A 125 11.15 2.82 -0.41
C PRO A 125 11.97 4.10 -0.24
N ASP A 126 11.71 5.10 -1.09
CA ASP A 126 12.33 6.43 -0.97
C ASP A 126 11.79 7.17 0.27
N HIS A 127 10.61 6.75 0.73
CA HIS A 127 9.90 7.34 1.85
C HIS A 127 9.47 6.27 2.85
N PHE A 128 9.77 6.51 4.12
CA PHE A 128 9.27 5.75 5.26
C PHE A 128 8.56 6.73 6.19
N LEU A 129 7.30 6.45 6.52
CA LEU A 129 6.55 7.16 7.54
C LEU A 129 6.18 6.20 8.66
N VAL A 130 6.67 6.49 9.87
CA VAL A 130 6.25 5.75 11.05
C VAL A 130 4.87 6.27 11.47
N VAL A 131 3.91 5.37 11.59
CA VAL A 131 2.54 5.65 12.01
C VAL A 131 2.17 4.78 13.20
N LYS A 132 1.20 5.22 14.01
CA LYS A 132 0.72 4.42 15.16
C LYS A 132 -0.02 3.16 14.73
N ARG A 133 -0.75 3.24 13.62
CA ARG A 133 -1.60 2.17 13.07
C ARG A 133 -2.02 2.50 11.64
N LEU A 134 -2.42 1.49 10.88
CA LEU A 134 -2.90 1.64 9.50
C LEU A 134 -4.42 1.88 9.43
N PRO A 135 -4.93 2.59 8.41
CA PRO A 135 -6.36 2.83 8.24
C PRO A 135 -7.03 1.55 7.75
N LYS A 136 -7.72 0.84 8.64
CA LYS A 136 -8.36 -0.45 8.32
C LYS A 136 -9.87 -0.36 8.31
N THR A 137 -10.50 -1.15 7.45
CA THR A 137 -11.95 -1.41 7.53
C THR A 137 -12.26 -2.28 8.75
N ARG A 138 -13.53 -2.37 9.14
CA ARG A 138 -14.00 -3.33 10.16
C ARG A 138 -13.68 -4.81 9.85
N SER A 139 -13.37 -5.13 8.59
CA SER A 139 -12.93 -6.46 8.18
C SER A 139 -11.41 -6.64 8.20
N GLY A 140 -10.65 -5.66 8.72
CA GLY A 140 -9.20 -5.67 8.78
C GLY A 140 -8.47 -5.29 7.49
N LYS A 141 -9.19 -4.86 6.43
CA LYS A 141 -8.55 -4.50 5.15
C LYS A 141 -7.96 -3.10 5.23
N ILE A 142 -6.70 -2.95 4.85
CA ILE A 142 -6.05 -1.64 4.76
C ILE A 142 -6.69 -0.82 3.63
N MET A 143 -7.14 0.39 3.95
CA MET A 143 -7.69 1.36 3.00
C MET A 143 -6.56 2.17 2.35
N ARG A 144 -5.77 1.52 1.47
CA ARG A 144 -4.61 2.11 0.76
C ARG A 144 -4.93 3.43 0.03
N ARG A 145 -6.18 3.61 -0.42
CA ARG A 145 -6.65 4.86 -1.03
C ARG A 145 -6.46 6.08 -0.11
N ILE A 146 -6.64 5.93 1.20
CA ILE A 146 -6.43 7.01 2.18
C ILE A 146 -4.93 7.34 2.26
N LEU A 147 -4.09 6.31 2.43
CA LEU A 147 -2.64 6.46 2.46
C LEU A 147 -2.12 7.20 1.22
N ARG A 148 -2.64 6.83 0.04
CA ARG A 148 -2.31 7.48 -1.23
C ARG A 148 -2.71 8.95 -1.26
N LYS A 149 -3.91 9.29 -0.81
CA LYS A 149 -4.37 10.68 -0.75
C LYS A 149 -3.56 11.52 0.23
N VAL A 150 -3.15 10.97 1.37
CA VAL A 150 -2.25 11.65 2.31
C VAL A 150 -0.87 11.87 1.69
N ALA A 151 -0.25 10.83 1.14
CA ALA A 151 1.10 10.92 0.58
C ALA A 151 1.21 11.80 -0.68
N THR A 152 0.10 11.99 -1.41
CA THR A 152 0.00 12.84 -2.61
C THR A 152 -0.67 14.19 -2.33
N GLU A 153 -0.84 14.57 -1.06
CA GLU A 153 -1.38 15.87 -0.64
C GLU A 153 -2.77 16.19 -1.21
N THR A 154 -3.55 15.16 -1.54
CA THR A 154 -4.90 15.28 -2.11
C THR A 154 -5.95 14.94 -1.05
N THR A 155 -5.91 15.63 0.09
CA THR A 155 -6.74 15.34 1.27
C THR A 155 -8.13 16.01 1.25
N GLY A 156 -8.38 16.93 0.31
CA GLY A 156 -9.63 17.71 0.23
C GLY A 156 -10.90 16.89 -0.05
N ASP A 157 -10.75 15.66 -0.53
CA ASP A 157 -11.82 14.67 -0.63
C ASP A 157 -11.20 13.32 -0.29
N LEU A 158 -11.52 12.71 0.85
CA LEU A 158 -11.07 11.37 1.20
C LEU A 158 -12.06 10.28 0.74
N GLY A 159 -13.09 10.63 -0.03
CA GLY A 159 -14.18 9.74 -0.41
C GLY A 159 -14.94 9.17 0.79
N ASP A 160 -15.66 8.09 0.58
CA ASP A 160 -16.34 7.39 1.67
C ASP A 160 -15.34 6.73 2.63
N VAL A 161 -15.45 7.09 3.91
CA VAL A 161 -14.64 6.59 5.03
C VAL A 161 -15.51 5.92 6.11
N SER A 162 -16.82 5.74 5.86
CA SER A 162 -17.78 5.18 6.82
C SER A 162 -17.49 3.72 7.22
N THR A 163 -16.71 3.01 6.39
CA THR A 163 -16.28 1.63 6.61
C THR A 163 -15.02 1.51 7.45
N LEU A 164 -14.34 2.62 7.75
CA LEU A 164 -13.20 2.60 8.67
C LEU A 164 -13.65 2.05 10.02
N ASP A 165 -12.78 1.25 10.62
CA ASP A 165 -12.98 0.78 11.99
C ASP A 165 -12.91 1.95 12.97
N ASP A 166 -11.90 2.81 12.79
CA ASP A 166 -11.73 4.03 13.56
C ASP A 166 -11.31 5.20 12.63
N PRO A 167 -12.18 6.20 12.41
CA PRO A 167 -11.87 7.35 11.56
C PRO A 167 -10.73 8.24 12.07
N SER A 168 -10.42 8.25 13.37
CA SER A 168 -9.39 9.14 13.94
C SER A 168 -7.98 8.82 13.44
N VAL A 169 -7.76 7.59 12.96
CA VAL A 169 -6.50 7.16 12.31
C VAL A 169 -6.09 8.05 11.15
N VAL A 170 -7.05 8.62 10.43
CA VAL A 170 -6.78 9.48 9.28
C VAL A 170 -6.05 10.74 9.74
N THR A 171 -6.56 11.39 10.78
CA THR A 171 -5.95 12.59 11.35
C THR A 171 -4.57 12.27 11.93
N GLU A 172 -4.43 11.15 12.65
CA GLU A 172 -3.13 10.70 13.18
C GLU A 172 -2.07 10.54 12.08
N ILE A 173 -2.45 9.92 10.95
CA ILE A 173 -1.55 9.72 9.81
C ILE A 173 -1.22 11.06 9.12
N MET A 174 -2.19 11.97 9.02
CA MET A 174 -1.98 13.30 8.46
C MET A 174 -0.99 14.11 9.32
N ASP A 175 -1.16 14.10 10.64
CA ASP A 175 -0.26 14.79 11.58
C ASP A 175 1.17 14.21 11.50
N ALA A 176 1.29 12.89 11.45
CA ALA A 176 2.58 12.21 11.26
C ALA A 176 3.24 12.63 9.93
N TYR A 177 2.46 12.68 8.84
CA TYR A 177 2.94 13.07 7.52
C TYR A 177 3.38 14.55 7.47
N GLU A 178 2.68 15.45 8.16
CA GLU A 178 3.10 16.85 8.27
C GLU A 178 4.44 17.00 8.99
N LEU A 179 4.64 16.27 10.10
CA LEU A 179 5.91 16.25 10.82
C LEU A 179 7.04 15.71 9.94
N TYR A 180 6.79 14.60 9.25
CA TYR A 180 7.71 14.00 8.29
C TYR A 180 8.14 14.99 7.20
N ARG A 181 7.20 15.73 6.61
CA ARG A 181 7.49 16.76 5.60
C ARG A 181 8.37 17.89 6.15
N LYS A 182 8.07 18.38 7.35
CA LYS A 182 8.85 19.46 7.99
C LYS A 182 10.30 19.02 8.22
N GLN A 183 10.51 17.78 8.66
CA GLN A 183 11.84 17.20 8.86
C GLN A 183 12.61 17.08 7.54
N ARG A 184 11.99 16.52 6.50
CA ARG A 184 12.64 16.37 5.19
C ARG A 184 12.96 17.69 4.51
N GLY A 185 12.04 18.66 4.56
CA GLY A 185 12.29 20.00 4.03
C GLY A 185 13.45 20.71 4.73
N ALA A 186 13.69 20.41 6.02
CA ALA A 186 14.85 20.93 6.75
C ALA A 186 16.16 20.23 6.33
N GLU A 187 16.13 18.91 6.07
CA GLU A 187 17.30 18.15 5.61
C GLU A 187 17.75 18.54 4.20
N GLU A 188 16.80 18.77 3.29
CA GLU A 188 17.10 19.22 1.91
C GLU A 188 17.72 20.62 1.88
N LYS A 189 17.32 21.50 2.80
CA LYS A 189 17.92 22.83 2.98
C LYS A 189 19.32 22.78 3.58
N LYS A 190 19.65 21.77 4.37
CA LYS A 190 21.01 21.58 4.93
C LYS A 190 22.01 20.99 3.92
N LYS A 191 21.52 20.36 2.85
CA LYS A 191 22.34 19.77 1.78
C LYS A 191 22.62 20.72 0.60
N LYS A 192 21.99 21.91 0.59
CA LYS A 192 22.25 23.01 -0.35
C LYS A 192 23.13 24.06 0.31
#